data_AF-A0A7J7GKS8-F1
#
_entry.id   AF-A0A7J7GKS8-F1
#
_cell.length_a   1.000
_cell.length_b   1.000
_cell.length_c   1.000
_cell.angle_alpha   90.00
_cell.angle_beta   90.00
_cell.angle_gamma   90.00
#
_symmetry.space_group_name_H-M   'P 1'
#
loop_
_entity.id
_entity.type
_entity.pdbx_description
1 polymer ?
#
loop_
_entity_poly.entity_id
_entity_poly.type
_entity_poly.pdbx_seq_one_letter_code
_entity_poly.pdbx_strand_id
1 'polypeptide(L)'
;MATTHSTRRHPLLCFCIVVSSMLSLSHGRLTPNFKIRAVNLGGWLVTEGWIKPSLFDGIPNKDLLDGTGLQFKSVTAGKYLCAETGGCSIIVANRTVASSWETFKLWRISEMSYQLRVLNKQFVGVDSGGNGIDMVAIVADIPGRSETFEIVSNGSHSMYVSNENS
;
A
#
# COMPACT_ATOMS: atom_id res chain seq x y z
N MET A 1 -12.12 -68.19 -3.14
CA MET A 1 -11.79 -67.37 -4.33
C MET A 1 -11.35 -66.00 -3.81
N ALA A 2 -10.05 -65.78 -3.66
CA ALA A 2 -9.49 -64.53 -3.14
C ALA A 2 -8.53 -63.98 -4.20
N THR A 3 -8.82 -62.78 -4.70
CA THR A 3 -8.02 -62.09 -5.72
C THR A 3 -7.10 -61.07 -5.04
N THR A 4 -5.80 -61.28 -5.21
CA THR A 4 -4.70 -60.40 -4.77
C THR A 4 -4.61 -59.17 -5.68
N HIS A 5 -4.75 -57.97 -5.13
CA HIS A 5 -4.58 -56.72 -5.88
C HIS A 5 -3.10 -56.29 -5.86
N SER A 6 -2.43 -56.45 -7.00
CA SER A 6 -1.02 -56.09 -7.21
C SER A 6 -0.87 -54.57 -7.30
N THR A 7 -0.10 -54.00 -6.37
CA THR A 7 0.26 -52.56 -6.33
C THR A 7 1.37 -52.29 -7.35
N ARG A 8 0.99 -51.87 -8.55
CA ARG A 8 1.91 -51.49 -9.63
C ARG A 8 2.57 -50.15 -9.30
N ARG A 9 3.87 -50.20 -9.04
CA ARG A 9 4.73 -49.05 -8.70
C ARG A 9 4.67 -47.98 -9.80
N HIS A 10 4.63 -46.70 -9.42
CA HIS A 10 4.70 -45.52 -10.31
C HIS A 10 6.10 -44.84 -10.33
N PRO A 11 7.23 -45.56 -10.53
CA PRO A 11 8.56 -44.94 -10.46
C PRO A 11 8.81 -43.99 -11.64
N LEU A 12 8.18 -44.23 -12.79
CA LEU A 12 8.28 -43.37 -13.98
C LEU A 12 7.66 -41.99 -13.76
N LEU A 13 6.57 -41.90 -12.99
CA LEU A 13 5.89 -40.62 -12.76
C LEU A 13 6.69 -39.75 -11.78
N CYS A 14 7.28 -40.36 -10.74
CA CYS A 14 8.24 -39.70 -9.87
C CYS A 14 9.50 -39.25 -10.64
N PHE A 15 10.01 -40.09 -11.54
CA PHE A 15 11.19 -39.75 -12.36
C PHE A 15 10.91 -38.53 -13.27
N CYS A 16 9.74 -38.45 -13.90
CA CYS A 16 9.36 -37.29 -14.72
C CYS A 16 9.26 -35.98 -13.91
N ILE A 17 8.76 -36.03 -12.67
CA ILE A 17 8.68 -34.86 -11.77
C ILE A 17 10.08 -34.40 -11.32
N VAL A 18 11.00 -35.34 -11.06
CA VAL A 18 12.38 -35.02 -10.70
C VAL A 18 13.14 -34.43 -11.91
N VAL A 19 12.92 -34.96 -13.11
CA VAL A 19 13.55 -34.42 -14.33
C VAL A 19 13.00 -33.03 -14.67
N SER A 20 11.69 -32.79 -14.52
CA SER A 20 11.10 -31.47 -14.80
C SER A 20 11.53 -30.39 -13.81
N SER A 21 11.76 -30.75 -12.55
CA SER A 21 12.30 -29.83 -11.53
C SER A 21 13.78 -29.50 -11.73
N MET A 22 14.56 -30.40 -12.35
CA MET A 22 15.97 -30.17 -12.70
C MET A 22 16.17 -29.37 -14.00
N LEU A 23 15.16 -29.30 -14.87
CA LEU A 23 15.20 -28.53 -16.13
C LEU A 23 15.02 -27.02 -15.94
N SER A 24 14.85 -26.56 -14.71
CA SER A 24 14.85 -25.13 -14.37
C SER A 24 16.28 -24.59 -14.20
N LEU A 25 17.14 -24.82 -15.20
CA LEU A 25 18.39 -24.10 -15.34
C LEU A 25 18.06 -22.67 -15.79
N SER A 26 17.82 -21.78 -14.83
CA SER A 26 17.81 -20.35 -15.10
C SER A 26 19.21 -19.97 -15.57
N HIS A 27 19.36 -19.63 -16.85
CA HIS A 27 20.58 -19.03 -17.35
C HIS A 27 20.70 -17.65 -16.70
N GLY A 28 21.50 -17.56 -15.65
CA GLY A 28 21.85 -16.28 -15.03
C GLY A 28 22.38 -15.36 -16.12
N ARG A 29 21.63 -14.30 -16.43
CA ARG A 29 22.06 -13.28 -17.39
C ARG A 29 23.38 -12.71 -16.88
N LEU A 30 24.45 -12.79 -17.68
CA LEU A 30 25.69 -12.03 -17.48
C LEU A 30 25.29 -10.61 -17.10
N THR A 31 25.60 -10.14 -15.89
CA THR A 31 25.11 -8.87 -15.34
C THR A 31 25.42 -7.74 -16.33
N PRO A 32 24.47 -7.32 -17.19
CA PRO A 32 24.72 -6.18 -18.05
C PRO A 32 24.71 -4.99 -17.09
N ASN A 33 25.61 -4.02 -17.28
CA ASN A 33 25.62 -2.77 -16.51
C ASN A 33 24.45 -1.86 -16.93
N PHE A 34 23.24 -2.39 -16.83
CA PHE A 34 21.99 -1.75 -17.15
C PHE A 34 21.34 -1.38 -15.82
N LYS A 35 21.18 -0.08 -15.62
CA LYS A 35 20.50 0.48 -14.45
C LYS A 35 19.02 0.62 -14.77
N ILE A 36 18.18 0.16 -13.85
CA ILE A 36 16.73 0.36 -13.85
C ILE A 36 16.37 1.33 -12.75
N ARG A 37 15.35 2.16 -12.97
CA ARG A 37 14.63 2.86 -11.90
C ARG A 37 13.23 2.28 -11.81
N ALA A 38 12.63 2.30 -10.62
CA ALA A 38 11.27 1.84 -10.42
C ALA A 38 10.52 2.67 -9.38
N VAL A 39 9.19 2.76 -9.52
CA VAL A 39 8.27 3.43 -8.58
C VAL A 39 7.01 2.59 -8.39
N ASN A 40 6.28 2.83 -7.29
CA ASN A 40 4.97 2.21 -7.03
C ASN A 40 3.85 3.20 -7.36
N LEU A 41 2.98 2.86 -8.31
CA LEU A 41 1.91 3.71 -8.84
C LEU A 41 0.64 2.90 -9.13
N GLY A 42 -0.47 3.26 -8.50
CA GLY A 42 -1.74 2.53 -8.55
C GLY A 42 -1.60 1.06 -8.14
N GLY A 43 -0.67 0.73 -7.24
CA GLY A 43 -0.36 -0.65 -6.86
C GLY A 43 0.48 -1.43 -7.89
N TRP A 44 0.98 -0.77 -8.95
CA TRP A 44 1.87 -1.35 -9.94
C TRP A 44 3.32 -0.97 -9.71
N LEU A 45 4.23 -1.92 -9.93
CA LEU A 45 5.65 -1.64 -10.05
C LEU A 45 5.94 -1.16 -11.49
N VAL A 46 6.16 0.14 -11.65
CA VAL A 46 6.50 0.74 -12.95
C VAL A 46 8.02 0.88 -13.03
N THR A 47 8.62 0.49 -14.16
CA THR A 47 10.08 0.53 -14.36
C THR A 47 10.45 1.34 -15.59
N GLU A 48 11.62 1.97 -15.55
CA GLU A 48 12.25 2.61 -16.71
C GLU A 48 13.74 2.26 -16.76
N GLY A 49 14.33 2.37 -17.95
CA GLY A 49 15.78 2.30 -18.12
C GLY A 49 16.48 3.56 -17.59
N TRP A 50 17.81 3.57 -17.61
CA TRP A 50 18.61 4.73 -17.23
C TRP A 50 18.63 5.80 -18.33
N ILE A 51 17.54 6.55 -18.44
CA ILE A 51 17.32 7.62 -19.42
C ILE A 51 17.33 9.01 -18.76
N LYS A 52 17.59 10.07 -19.55
CA LYS A 52 17.53 11.47 -19.11
C LYS A 52 16.71 12.30 -20.12
N PRO A 53 15.72 13.10 -19.67
CA PRO A 53 15.21 13.14 -18.30
C PRO A 53 14.54 11.81 -17.91
N SER A 54 14.42 11.56 -16.60
CA SER A 54 13.65 10.41 -16.11
C SER A 54 12.16 10.68 -16.35
N LEU A 55 11.40 9.66 -16.78
CA LEU A 55 9.96 9.80 -16.93
C LEU A 55 9.29 10.01 -15.56
N PHE A 56 9.95 9.55 -14.49
CA PHE A 56 9.46 9.71 -13.12
C PHE A 56 9.61 11.14 -12.58
N ASP A 57 10.45 11.98 -13.18
CA ASP A 57 10.61 13.39 -12.76
C ASP A 57 9.33 14.20 -13.05
N GLY A 58 8.52 13.79 -14.03
CA GLY A 58 7.28 14.46 -14.43
C GLY A 58 6.03 14.01 -13.68
N ILE A 59 6.14 13.08 -12.71
CA ILE A 59 4.96 12.59 -11.97
C ILE A 59 4.42 13.70 -11.05
N PRO A 60 3.14 14.10 -11.18
CA PRO A 60 2.51 15.02 -10.23
C PRO A 60 2.45 14.41 -8.83
N ASN A 61 2.79 15.20 -7.80
CA ASN A 61 2.82 14.76 -6.40
C ASN A 61 3.73 13.52 -6.21
N LYS A 62 4.95 13.55 -6.76
CA LYS A 62 5.92 12.44 -6.73
C LYS A 62 6.39 12.03 -5.33
N ASP A 63 6.08 12.82 -4.31
CA ASP A 63 6.25 12.53 -2.89
C ASP A 63 5.08 11.72 -2.30
N LEU A 64 3.95 11.65 -3.02
CA LEU A 64 2.72 10.95 -2.66
C LEU A 64 2.53 9.68 -3.52
N LEU A 65 3.57 8.86 -3.61
CA LEU A 65 3.53 7.55 -4.27
C LEU A 65 2.95 6.46 -3.35
N ASP A 66 2.53 5.35 -3.93
CA ASP A 66 1.96 4.24 -3.15
C ASP A 66 2.93 3.68 -2.11
N GLY A 67 2.41 3.44 -0.91
CA GLY A 67 3.17 2.91 0.22
C GLY A 67 4.02 3.96 0.95
N THR A 68 3.99 5.23 0.51
CA THR A 68 4.56 6.36 1.25
C THR A 68 3.97 6.40 2.65
N GLY A 69 4.83 6.53 3.66
CA GLY A 69 4.41 6.75 5.04
C GLY A 69 4.21 8.23 5.31
N LEU A 70 2.99 8.62 5.70
CA LEU A 70 2.62 9.97 6.03
C LEU A 70 2.34 10.10 7.52
N GLN A 71 2.68 11.26 8.08
CA GLN A 71 2.36 11.65 9.45
C GLN A 71 1.67 13.01 9.41
N PHE A 72 0.51 13.13 10.03
CA PHE A 72 -0.26 14.36 10.05
C PHE A 72 -0.15 15.02 11.40
N LYS A 73 0.25 16.29 11.43
CA LYS A 73 0.29 17.10 12.64
C LYS A 73 -0.81 18.15 12.57
N SER A 74 -1.72 18.11 13.53
CA SER A 74 -2.76 19.14 13.66
C SER A 74 -2.09 20.49 13.94
N VAL A 75 -2.40 21.48 13.10
CA VAL A 75 -1.93 22.86 13.29
C VAL A 75 -2.52 23.44 14.58
N THR A 76 -3.82 23.22 14.81
CA THR A 76 -4.54 23.76 15.98
C THR A 76 -4.13 23.08 17.28
N ALA A 77 -4.01 21.75 17.30
CA ALA A 77 -3.68 21.01 18.52
C ALA A 77 -2.17 20.92 18.77
N GLY A 78 -1.33 21.15 17.76
CA GLY A 78 0.12 20.95 17.83
C GLY A 78 0.55 19.49 18.03
N LYS A 79 -0.36 18.53 17.78
CA LYS A 79 -0.19 17.10 18.05
C LYS A 79 -0.37 16.28 16.78
N TYR A 80 0.32 15.14 16.72
CA TYR A 80 0.19 14.16 15.65
C TYR A 80 -1.12 13.40 15.76
N LEU A 81 -1.70 13.14 14.59
CA LEU A 81 -2.84 12.26 14.39
C LEU A 81 -2.40 10.82 14.65
N CYS A 82 -3.11 10.13 15.54
CA CYS A 82 -2.83 8.77 15.97
C CYS A 82 -4.04 7.88 15.68
N ALA A 83 -3.80 6.77 15.00
CA ALA A 83 -4.76 5.68 14.91
C ALA A 83 -4.68 4.82 16.18
N GLU A 84 -5.56 5.09 17.14
CA GLU A 84 -5.52 4.42 18.44
C GLU A 84 -5.67 2.90 18.30
N THR A 85 -4.91 2.16 19.11
CA THR A 85 -4.81 0.70 19.01
C THR A 85 -4.43 0.23 17.59
N GLY A 86 -3.64 1.03 16.86
CA GLY A 86 -3.22 0.75 15.50
C GLY A 86 -4.31 0.84 14.43
N GLY A 87 -5.50 1.35 14.77
CA GLY A 87 -6.65 1.43 13.85
C GLY A 87 -7.95 0.84 14.37
N CYS A 88 -7.93 0.05 15.45
CA CYS A 88 -9.14 -0.63 15.94
C CYS A 88 -10.10 0.29 16.72
N SER A 89 -9.94 1.61 16.64
CA SER A 89 -10.70 2.59 17.40
C SER A 89 -10.73 3.93 16.65
N ILE A 90 -10.67 5.04 17.37
CA ILE A 90 -10.68 6.41 16.84
C ILE A 90 -9.34 6.84 16.27
N ILE A 91 -9.38 7.77 15.31
CA ILE A 91 -8.23 8.51 14.86
C ILE A 91 -8.27 9.92 15.47
N VAL A 92 -7.26 10.26 16.27
CA VAL A 92 -7.28 11.48 17.11
C VAL A 92 -5.92 12.17 17.18
N ALA A 93 -5.91 13.51 17.19
CA ALA A 93 -4.68 14.30 17.29
C ALA A 93 -4.23 14.46 18.75
N ASN A 94 -3.58 13.44 19.32
CA ASN A 94 -3.23 13.41 20.74
C ASN A 94 -1.75 13.13 21.06
N ARG A 95 -0.87 12.90 20.06
CA ARG A 95 0.54 12.54 20.30
C ARG A 95 1.50 13.70 20.09
N THR A 96 2.53 13.80 20.92
CA THR A 96 3.60 14.82 20.79
C THR A 96 4.75 14.37 19.90
N VAL A 97 4.95 13.06 19.76
CA VAL A 97 5.97 12.42 18.92
C VAL A 97 5.29 11.36 18.07
N ALA A 98 5.65 11.31 16.79
CA ALA A 98 5.13 10.32 15.86
C ALA A 98 5.98 9.05 15.85
N SER A 99 5.30 7.91 15.74
CA SER A 99 5.86 6.57 15.61
C SER A 99 4.92 5.73 14.72
N SER A 100 4.76 4.45 15.03
CA SER A 100 4.00 3.50 14.20
C SER A 100 2.51 3.80 14.11
N TRP A 101 1.86 4.30 15.17
CA TRP A 101 0.41 4.56 15.18
C TRP A 101 0.04 5.89 14.52
N GLU A 102 1.01 6.80 14.38
CA GLU A 102 0.85 8.09 13.71
C GLU A 102 1.27 8.03 12.24
N THR A 103 1.75 6.87 11.77
CA THR A 103 2.20 6.67 10.41
C THR A 103 1.12 5.97 9.57
N PHE A 104 0.59 6.70 8.60
CA PHE A 104 -0.43 6.24 7.67
C PHE A 104 0.22 5.86 6.35
N LYS A 105 -0.18 4.73 5.76
CA LYS A 105 0.28 4.31 4.43
C LYS A 105 -0.65 4.86 3.37
N LEU A 106 -0.05 5.56 2.41
CA LEU A 106 -0.77 6.13 1.29
C LEU A 106 -1.08 5.06 0.23
N TRP A 107 -2.30 5.11 -0.29
CA TRP A 107 -2.74 4.37 -1.46
C TRP A 107 -3.32 5.36 -2.48
N ARG A 108 -2.63 5.55 -3.60
CA ARG A 108 -2.96 6.49 -4.66
C ARG A 108 -3.98 5.86 -5.61
N ILE A 109 -5.12 6.52 -5.74
CA ILE A 109 -6.17 6.15 -6.70
C ILE A 109 -6.01 6.98 -7.98
N SER A 110 -5.73 8.28 -7.83
CA SER A 110 -5.52 9.22 -8.94
C SER A 110 -4.48 10.28 -8.55
N GLU A 111 -4.29 11.30 -9.39
CA GLU A 111 -3.39 12.42 -9.08
C GLU A 111 -3.79 13.25 -7.86
N MET A 112 -5.10 13.27 -7.57
CA MET A 112 -5.68 14.09 -6.50
C MET A 112 -6.36 13.24 -5.44
N SER A 113 -6.71 11.98 -5.73
CA SER A 113 -7.50 11.13 -4.84
C SER A 113 -6.64 10.02 -4.24
N TYR A 114 -6.73 9.89 -2.92
CA TYR A 114 -5.91 9.02 -2.10
C TYR A 114 -6.77 8.30 -1.07
N GLN A 115 -6.29 7.14 -0.64
CA GLN A 115 -6.79 6.43 0.52
C GLN A 115 -5.64 6.29 1.52
N LEU A 116 -5.98 6.29 2.80
CA LEU A 116 -5.00 6.20 3.88
C LEU A 116 -5.22 4.90 4.63
N ARG A 117 -4.14 4.20 4.96
CA ARG A 117 -4.19 2.93 5.67
C ARG A 117 -3.45 3.02 6.99
N VAL A 118 -4.10 2.61 8.06
CA VAL A 118 -3.50 2.54 9.40
C VAL A 118 -2.66 1.27 9.57
N LEU A 119 -1.95 1.16 10.70
CA LEU A 119 -1.06 0.03 10.98
C LEU A 119 -1.76 -1.33 10.86
N ASN A 120 -2.99 -1.45 11.37
CA ASN A 120 -3.81 -2.66 11.30
C ASN A 120 -4.44 -2.89 9.93
N LYS A 121 -3.90 -2.25 8.89
CA LYS A 121 -4.25 -2.53 7.50
C LYS A 121 -5.68 -2.13 7.10
N GLN A 122 -6.38 -1.38 7.94
CA GLN A 122 -7.70 -0.80 7.68
C GLN A 122 -7.58 0.54 6.96
N PHE A 123 -8.60 0.91 6.20
CA PHE A 123 -8.64 2.22 5.56
C PHE A 123 -9.17 3.26 6.54
N VAL A 124 -8.61 4.45 6.53
CA VAL A 124 -9.18 5.61 7.23
C VAL A 124 -10.45 5.99 6.50
N GLY A 125 -11.52 6.23 7.24
CA GLY A 125 -12.75 6.75 6.68
C GLY A 125 -13.43 7.76 7.60
N VAL A 126 -14.36 8.48 7.01
CA VAL A 126 -15.20 9.45 7.70
C VAL A 126 -16.56 8.81 7.99
N ASP A 127 -16.88 8.67 9.27
CA ASP A 127 -18.19 8.19 9.71
C ASP A 127 -19.05 9.37 10.19
N SER A 128 -20.30 9.39 9.74
CA SER A 128 -21.32 10.38 10.08
C SER A 128 -22.39 9.83 11.04
N GLY A 129 -22.16 8.65 11.63
CA GLY A 129 -23.09 7.95 12.51
C GLY A 129 -23.45 8.61 13.85
N GLY A 130 -23.09 9.88 14.11
CA GLY A 130 -23.30 10.57 15.41
C GLY A 130 -23.46 12.10 15.35
N ASN A 131 -23.26 12.77 16.50
CA ASN A 131 -23.36 14.24 16.72
C ASN A 131 -22.27 15.08 15.98
N GLY A 132 -21.62 14.55 14.95
CA GLY A 132 -20.49 15.17 14.27
C GLY A 132 -19.84 14.24 13.24
N ILE A 133 -18.73 14.71 12.69
CA ILE A 133 -17.89 13.98 11.73
C ILE A 133 -16.73 13.34 12.51
N ASP A 134 -16.72 12.01 12.63
CA ASP A 134 -15.65 11.28 13.30
C ASP A 134 -14.74 10.59 12.25
N MET A 135 -13.42 10.71 12.43
CA MET A 135 -12.46 9.89 11.69
C MET A 135 -12.23 8.57 12.41
N VAL A 136 -12.47 7.48 11.69
CA VAL A 136 -12.34 6.11 12.20
C VAL A 136 -11.57 5.27 11.20
N ALA A 137 -10.91 4.21 11.66
CA ALA A 137 -10.42 3.21 10.72
C ALA A 137 -11.55 2.21 10.43
N ILE A 138 -11.90 2.11 9.15
CA ILE A 138 -13.00 1.32 8.65
C ILE A 138 -12.43 0.06 8.00
N VAL A 139 -13.01 -1.08 8.37
CA VAL A 139 -12.83 -2.34 7.65
C VAL A 139 -13.78 -2.30 6.45
N ALA A 140 -13.33 -1.69 5.34
CA ALA A 140 -14.03 -1.75 4.07
C ALA A 140 -13.32 -2.76 3.16
N ASP A 141 -14.05 -3.78 2.69
CA ASP A 141 -13.55 -4.71 1.67
C ASP A 141 -13.26 -4.00 0.34
N ILE A 142 -14.02 -2.93 0.08
CA ILE A 142 -13.82 -2.02 -1.05
C ILE A 142 -13.96 -0.60 -0.49
N PRO A 143 -12.86 0.17 -0.37
CA PRO A 143 -12.93 1.56 0.08
C PRO A 143 -13.74 2.40 -0.92
N GLY A 144 -14.65 3.21 -0.39
CA GLY A 144 -15.60 4.02 -1.15
C GLY A 144 -15.35 5.51 -0.97
N ARG A 145 -16.44 6.30 -1.01
CA ARG A 145 -16.38 7.77 -0.90
C ARG A 145 -15.88 8.22 0.47
N SER A 146 -16.28 7.55 1.56
CA SER A 146 -15.88 7.92 2.92
C SER A 146 -14.39 7.68 3.21
N GLU A 147 -13.74 6.78 2.47
CA GLU A 147 -12.33 6.43 2.63
C GLU A 147 -11.40 7.13 1.63
N THR A 148 -11.97 7.90 0.69
CA THR A 148 -11.22 8.57 -0.38
C THR A 148 -11.09 10.05 -0.08
N PHE A 149 -9.86 10.54 -0.07
CA PHE A 149 -9.50 11.89 0.32
C PHE A 149 -8.74 12.59 -0.79
N GLU A 150 -8.89 13.90 -0.84
CA GLU A 150 -7.99 14.76 -1.58
C GLU A 150 -6.90 15.30 -0.66
N ILE A 151 -5.65 15.22 -1.11
CA ILE A 151 -4.52 15.82 -0.41
C ILE A 151 -4.01 16.98 -1.26
N VAL A 152 -4.17 18.19 -0.75
CA VAL A 152 -3.79 19.40 -1.48
C VAL A 152 -2.70 20.15 -0.73
N SER A 153 -1.63 20.46 -1.46
CA SER A 153 -0.52 21.27 -0.98
C SER A 153 -0.79 22.75 -1.17
N ASN A 154 -0.67 23.51 -0.08
CA ASN A 154 -0.72 24.98 -0.14
C ASN A 154 0.67 25.61 -0.33
N GLY A 155 1.64 24.86 -0.89
CA GLY A 155 3.00 25.35 -1.20
C GLY A 155 3.87 25.77 0.00
N SER A 156 3.32 25.77 1.22
CA SER A 156 3.92 26.42 2.40
C SER A 156 4.13 25.48 3.60
N HIS A 157 4.16 24.16 3.38
CA HIS A 157 4.22 23.08 4.39
C HIS A 157 2.89 22.72 5.08
N SER A 158 1.80 23.41 4.78
CA SER A 158 0.46 22.98 5.17
C SER A 158 -0.20 22.20 4.03
N MET A 159 -0.59 20.97 4.37
CA MET A 159 -1.48 20.15 3.56
C MET A 159 -2.86 20.18 4.20
N TYR A 160 -3.91 20.23 3.40
CA TYR A 160 -5.25 19.90 3.87
C TYR A 160 -5.69 18.58 3.24
N VAL A 161 -6.44 17.82 4.03
CA VAL A 161 -7.04 16.55 3.64
C VAL A 161 -8.54 16.77 3.67
N SER A 162 -9.18 16.69 2.50
CA SER A 162 -10.63 16.84 2.35
C SER A 162 -11.27 15.54 1.91
N ASN A 163 -12.48 15.29 2.38
CA ASN A 163 -13.36 14.23 1.91
C ASN A 163 -14.62 14.90 1.35
N GLU A 164 -15.18 14.41 0.25
CA GLU A 164 -16.37 15.00 -0.37
C GLU A 164 -17.62 15.00 0.52
N ASN A 165 -17.63 14.23 1.61
CA ASN A 165 -18.73 14.19 2.58
C ASN A 165 -18.51 15.09 3.81
N SER A 166 -17.45 15.92 3.83
CA SER A 166 -17.11 16.87 4.90
C SER A 166 -17.46 18.32 4.57
#